data_AF-A0A1G1D9L2-F1
#
_entry.id   AF-A0A1G1D9L2-F1
#
_cell.length_a   1.000
_cell.length_b   1.000
_cell.length_c   1.000
_cell.angle_alpha   90.00
_cell.angle_beta   90.00
_cell.angle_gamma   90.00
#
_symmetry.space_group_name_H-M   'P 1'
#
loop_
_entity.id
_entity.type
_entity.pdbx_description
1 polymer ?
#
loop_
_entity_poly.entity_id
_entity_poly.type
_entity_poly.pdbx_seq_one_letter_code
_entity_poly.pdbx_strand_id
1 'polypeptide(L)' 'MPRTIEAIYEDGVLKPLDTLALKEHEKVKIILDKTESAARASSGMLKGLDDKTIDEIALSPEFLPEEA' A
#
# COMPACT_ATOMS: atom_id res chain seq x y z
N MET A 1 14.66 17.74 -1.43
CA MET A 1 13.78 16.93 -2.31
C MET A 1 13.09 15.89 -1.44
N PRO A 2 11.80 15.61 -1.63
CA PRO A 2 11.15 14.49 -0.95
C PRO A 2 11.83 13.17 -1.35
N ARG A 3 11.95 12.25 -0.39
CA ARG A 3 12.45 10.88 -0.60
C ARG A 3 11.38 9.93 -0.10
N THR A 4 11.12 8.87 -0.85
CA THR A 4 10.23 7.78 -0.41
C THR A 4 11.04 6.82 0.44
N ILE A 5 10.49 6.41 1.58
CA ILE A 5 11.06 5.43 2.49
C ILE A 5 10.11 4.25 2.53
N GLU A 6 10.61 3.06 2.25
CA GLU A 6 9.84 1.84 2.43
C GLU A 6 9.93 1.36 3.88
N ALA A 7 8.80 0.96 4.44
CA ALA A 7 8.70 0.52 5.82
C ALA A 7 7.58 -0.51 5.97
N ILE A 8 7.74 -1.39 6.95
CA ILE A 8 6.71 -2.34 7.37
C ILE A 8 6.05 -1.78 8.62
N TYR A 9 4.72 -1.82 8.65
CA TYR A 9 3.96 -1.51 9.85
C TYR A 9 3.70 -2.78 10.66
N GLU A 10 4.30 -2.87 11.84
CA GLU A 10 4.21 -4.05 12.71
C GLU A 10 4.06 -3.60 14.16
N ASP A 11 3.10 -4.18 14.88
CA ASP A 11 2.81 -3.88 16.30
C ASP A 11 2.64 -2.40 16.64
N GLY A 12 2.06 -1.62 15.71
CA GLY A 12 1.84 -0.18 15.93
C GLY A 12 3.03 0.71 15.57
N VAL A 13 4.10 0.16 15.01
CA VAL A 13 5.35 0.88 14.71
C VAL A 13 5.70 0.76 13.23
N LEU A 14 6.10 1.86 12.60
CA LEU A 14 6.69 1.87 11.25
C LEU A 14 8.18 1.52 11.36
N LYS A 15 8.56 0.37 10.83
CA LYS A 15 9.94 -0.13 10.78
C LYS A 15 10.50 0.06 9.37
N PRO A 16 11.45 0.99 9.15
CA PRO A 16 12.09 1.18 7.84
C PRO A 16 12.80 -0.08 7.38
N LEU A 17 12.77 -0.36 6.07
CA LEU A 17 13.56 -1.46 5.48
C LEU A 17 15.06 -1.14 5.45
N ASP A 18 15.39 0.15 5.33
CA ASP A 18 16.75 0.67 5.28
C ASP A 18 17.06 1.64 6.42
N THR A 19 18.35 1.81 6.72
CA THR A 19 18.79 2.77 7.75
C THR A 19 18.46 4.21 7.32
N LEU A 20 17.79 4.94 8.21
CA LEU A 20 17.44 6.33 7.95
C LEU A 20 18.56 7.28 8.36
N ALA A 21 19.05 8.06 7.40
CA ALA A 21 19.98 9.16 7.66
C ALA A 21 19.24 10.43 8.15
N LEU A 22 18.43 10.29 9.19
CA LEU A 22 17.72 11.38 9.85
C LEU A 22 18.44 11.78 11.14
N LYS A 23 18.30 13.03 11.56
CA LYS A 23 18.80 13.49 12.86
C LYS A 23 17.83 13.08 13.96
N GLU A 24 18.37 12.93 15.17
CA GLU A 24 17.56 12.72 16.37
C GLU A 24 16.58 13.88 16.56
N HIS A 25 15.33 13.58 16.93
CA HIS A 25 14.19 14.52 16.98
C HIS A 25 13.79 15.21 15.64
N GLU A 26 14.21 14.70 14.49
CA GLU A 26 13.77 15.24 13.21
C GLU A 26 12.29 14.93 12.93
N LYS A 27 11.49 15.97 12.64
CA LYS A 27 10.06 15.81 12.33
C LYS A 27 9.88 15.41 10.87
N VAL A 28 9.16 14.32 10.64
CA VAL A 28 8.78 13.85 9.30
C VAL A 28 7.28 13.91 9.10
N LYS A 29 6.85 13.98 7.83
CA LYS A 29 5.46 13.83 7.43
C LYS A 29 5.27 12.44 6.83
N ILE A 30 4.31 11.69 7.35
CA ILE A 30 3.91 10.40 6.77
C ILE A 30 2.79 10.67 5.79
N ILE A 31 2.94 10.16 4.57
CA ILE A 31 1.90 10.16 3.54
C ILE A 31 1.57 8.71 3.27
N LEU A 32 0.32 8.34 3.52
CA LEU A 32 -0.20 7.02 3.16
C LEU A 32 -0.71 7.10 1.73
N ASP A 33 0.12 6.68 0.79
CA ASP A 33 -0.33 6.52 -0.58
C ASP A 33 -1.12 5.22 -0.66
N LYS A 34 -2.44 5.32 -0.81
CA LYS A 34 -3.25 4.16 -1.16
C LYS A 34 -2.98 3.91 -2.64
N THR A 35 -2.01 3.07 -2.96
CA THR A 35 -1.84 2.57 -4.32
C THR A 35 -3.20 2.04 -4.74
N GLU A 36 -3.84 2.68 -5.72
CA GLU A 36 -5.10 2.16 -6.21
C GLU A 36 -4.86 0.72 -6.63
N SER A 37 -5.67 -0.19 -6.07
CA SER A 37 -5.70 -1.58 -6.49
C SER A 37 -5.71 -1.63 -8.02
N ALA A 38 -4.94 -2.53 -8.64
CA ALA A 38 -5.03 -2.75 -10.08
C ALA A 38 -6.48 -3.00 -10.53
N ALA A 39 -7.29 -3.58 -9.64
CA ALA A 39 -8.71 -3.76 -9.84
C ALA A 39 -9.48 -2.41 -9.91
N ARG A 40 -9.14 -1.43 -9.07
CA ARG A 40 -9.65 -0.05 -9.19
C ARG A 40 -9.17 0.68 -10.44
N ALA A 41 -7.89 0.53 -10.81
CA ALA A 41 -7.36 1.11 -12.04
C ALA A 41 -8.06 0.55 -13.31
N SER A 42 -8.57 -0.68 -13.22
CA SER A 42 -9.40 -1.32 -14.26
C SER A 42 -10.92 -1.14 -14.06
N SER A 43 -11.34 -0.43 -13.00
CA SER A 43 -12.76 -0.21 -12.70
C SER A 43 -13.41 0.57 -13.85
N GLY A 44 -14.54 0.05 -14.34
CA GLY A 44 -15.22 0.55 -15.54
C GLY A 44 -14.80 -0.11 -16.86
N MET A 45 -13.68 -0.82 -16.93
CA MET A 45 -13.37 -1.70 -18.07
C MET A 45 -14.18 -3.01 -18.01
N LEU A 46 -14.39 -3.52 -16.79
CA LEU A 46 -15.23 -4.67 -16.52
C LEU A 46 -16.65 -4.19 -16.16
N LYS A 47 -17.60 -4.39 -17.06
CA LYS A 47 -19.02 -4.05 -16.81
C LYS A 47 -19.67 -5.15 -15.97
N GLY A 48 -20.34 -4.77 -14.88
CA GLY A 48 -21.19 -5.66 -14.09
C GLY A 48 -20.67 -6.01 -12.69
N LEU A 49 -19.54 -5.44 -12.26
CA LEU A 49 -19.05 -5.54 -10.88
C LEU A 49 -19.14 -4.15 -10.23
N ASP A 50 -19.66 -4.08 -9.01
CA ASP A 50 -19.65 -2.86 -8.21
C ASP A 50 -18.30 -2.70 -7.49
N ASP A 51 -17.98 -1.48 -7.07
CA ASP A 51 -16.69 -1.14 -6.44
C ASP A 51 -16.40 -2.01 -5.20
N LYS A 52 -17.46 -2.41 -4.49
CA LYS A 52 -17.34 -3.26 -3.30
C LYS A 52 -16.86 -4.67 -3.67
N THR A 53 -17.44 -5.28 -4.70
CA THR A 53 -17.01 -6.61 -5.17
C THR A 53 -15.59 -6.55 -5.73
N ILE A 54 -15.23 -5.47 -6.41
CA ILE A 54 -13.87 -5.25 -6.93
C ILE A 54 -12.85 -5.19 -5.79
N ASP A 55 -13.12 -4.39 -4.75
CA ASP A 55 -12.24 -4.27 -3.58
C ASP A 55 -12.16 -5.61 -2.81
N GLU A 56 -13.26 -6.37 -2.69
CA GLU A 56 -13.29 -7.70 -2.06
C GLU A 56 -12.41 -8.72 -2.81
N ILE A 57 -12.51 -8.78 -4.14
CA ILE A 57 -11.69 -9.70 -4.95
C ILE A 57 -10.21 -9.30 -4.87
N ALA A 58 -9.90 -8.00 -5.01
CA ALA A 58 -8.52 -7.52 -5.03
C ALA A 58 -7.75 -7.74 -3.72
N LEU A 59 -8.47 -7.78 -2.60
CA LEU A 59 -7.90 -7.97 -1.26
C LEU A 59 -8.05 -9.41 -0.76
N SER A 60 -8.70 -10.29 -1.51
CA SER A 60 -8.91 -11.68 -1.10
C SER A 60 -7.63 -12.50 -1.24
N PRO A 61 -7.19 -13.19 -0.16
CA PRO A 61 -6.02 -14.07 -0.20
C PRO A 61 -6.10 -15.18 -1.27
N GLU A 62 -7.31 -15.57 -1.67
CA GLU A 62 -7.54 -16.58 -2.72
C GLU A 62 -7.02 -16.13 -4.10
N PHE A 63 -7.00 -14.83 -4.36
CA PHE A 63 -6.59 -14.26 -5.66
C PHE A 63 -5.23 -13.55 -5.58
N LEU A 64 -4.56 -13.57 -4.43
CA LEU A 64 -3.20 -13.09 -4.33
C LEU A 64 -2.25 -14.12 -4.96
N PRO A 65 -1.20 -13.69 -5.69
CA PRO A 65 -0.21 -14.60 -6.20
C PRO A 65 0.45 -15.36 -5.04
N GLU A 66 0.62 -16.68 -5.18
CA GLU A 66 1.47 -17.41 -4.26
C GLU A 66 2.89 -16.84 -4.37
N GLU A 67 3.47 -16.44 -3.23
CA GLU A 67 4.84 -15.94 -3.18
C GLU A 67 5.76 -17.00 -3.83
N ALA A 68 6.40 -16.61 -4.93
CA ALA A 68 7.27 -17.48 -5.74
C ALA A 68 8.64 -17.71 -5.09
#